data_AF-A0A7J0CCA4-F1
#
_entry.id   AF-A0A7J0CCA4-F1
#
_cell.length_a   1.000
_cell.length_b   1.000
_cell.length_c   1.000
_cell.angle_alpha   90.00
_cell.angle_beta   90.00
_cell.angle_gamma   90.00
#
_symmetry.space_group_name_H-M   'P 1'
#
loop_
_entity.id
_entity.type
_entity.pdbx_description
1 polymer ?
#
loop_
_entity_poly.entity_id
_entity_poly.type
_entity_poly.pdbx_seq_one_letter_code
_entity_poly.pdbx_strand_id
1 'polypeptide(L)'
;MLIDTPGLRGVGLWDAEAGVGQVFAEIEDLARKCRFHDCAHEAEPGCAVLGAVEEGALPERRLGSYRKLLRENHRIAAKTDARLRSETLREWKRRGAEGRAAVDVKRGRLR
;
A
#
# COMPACT_ATOMS: atom_id res chain seq x y z
N MET A 1 26.17 15.78 2.76
CA MET A 1 25.27 15.10 1.83
C MET A 1 24.12 14.51 2.62
N LEU A 2 22.95 15.12 2.54
CA LEU A 2 21.71 14.60 3.10
C LEU A 2 21.17 13.62 2.06
N ILE A 3 21.34 12.32 2.32
CA ILE A 3 20.67 11.30 1.52
C ILE A 3 19.24 11.27 2.02
N ASP A 4 18.40 12.07 1.38
CA ASP A 4 16.96 11.84 1.36
C ASP A 4 16.78 10.51 0.62
N THR A 5 16.24 9.49 1.28
CA THR A 5 15.78 8.27 0.59
C THR A 5 14.27 8.34 0.41
N PRO A 6 13.75 9.10 -0.59
CA PRO A 6 12.38 8.92 -1.04
C PRO A 6 12.38 7.65 -1.90
N GLY A 7 12.31 6.48 -1.27
CA GLY A 7 12.32 5.21 -2.02
C GLY A 7 11.57 4.07 -1.34
N LEU A 8 11.59 3.99 -0.02
CA LEU A 8 11.08 2.82 0.70
C LEU A 8 9.54 2.75 0.82
N ARG A 9 8.81 3.84 0.51
CA ARG A 9 7.33 3.84 0.55
C ARG A 9 6.69 3.10 -0.62
N GLY A 10 7.41 2.86 -1.71
CA GLY A 10 6.88 2.20 -2.90
C GLY A 10 7.19 0.71 -2.94
N VAL A 11 8.45 0.33 -2.76
CA VAL A 11 8.94 -1.00 -3.22
C VAL A 11 8.12 -2.19 -2.70
N GLY A 12 7.77 -2.23 -1.40
CA GLY A 12 7.04 -3.37 -0.84
C GLY A 12 5.54 -3.43 -1.21
N LEU A 13 4.89 -2.29 -1.43
CA LEU A 13 3.49 -2.25 -1.85
C LEU A 13 3.35 -2.54 -3.34
N TRP A 14 4.26 -1.97 -4.14
CA TRP A 14 4.34 -2.19 -5.58
C TRP A 14 4.68 -3.65 -5.91
N ASP A 15 5.59 -4.30 -5.16
CA ASP A 15 5.85 -5.74 -5.32
C ASP A 15 4.62 -6.59 -4.97
N ALA A 16 3.88 -6.20 -3.93
CA ALA A 16 2.69 -6.94 -3.52
C ALA A 16 1.53 -6.78 -4.53
N GLU A 17 1.27 -5.55 -5.01
CA GLU A 17 0.27 -5.31 -6.07
C GLU A 17 0.67 -5.96 -7.40
N ALA A 18 1.95 -5.87 -7.80
CA ALA A 18 2.46 -6.58 -8.97
C ALA A 18 2.32 -8.11 -8.82
N GLY A 19 2.55 -8.64 -7.62
CA GLY A 19 2.35 -10.05 -7.32
C GLY A 19 0.89 -10.50 -7.42
N VAL A 20 -0.07 -9.69 -6.96
CA VAL A 20 -1.50 -9.97 -7.14
C VAL A 20 -1.86 -9.98 -8.63
N GLY A 21 -1.41 -8.99 -9.38
CA GLY A 21 -1.67 -8.88 -10.82
C GLY A 21 -1.11 -10.06 -11.63
N GLN A 22 0.02 -10.64 -11.21
CA GLN A 22 0.55 -11.85 -11.86
C GLN A 22 -0.25 -13.12 -11.54
N VAL A 23 -0.74 -13.27 -10.31
CA VAL A 23 -1.50 -14.47 -9.89
C VAL A 23 -2.92 -14.49 -10.47
N PHE A 24 -3.46 -13.31 -10.79
CA PHE A 24 -4.81 -13.12 -11.33
C PHE A 24 -4.78 -12.35 -12.66
N ALA A 25 -3.81 -12.67 -13.52
CA ALA A 25 -3.63 -12.00 -14.81
C ALA A 25 -4.89 -12.05 -15.68
N GLU A 26 -5.66 -13.14 -15.60
CA GLU A 26 -6.94 -13.26 -16.30
C GLU A 26 -7.97 -12.20 -15.86
N ILE A 27 -7.94 -11.78 -14.59
CA ILE A 27 -8.82 -10.74 -14.04
C ILE A 27 -8.30 -9.36 -14.45
N GLU A 28 -6.98 -9.12 -14.39
CA GLU A 28 -6.36 -7.88 -14.85
C GLU A 28 -6.62 -7.63 -16.35
N ASP A 29 -6.56 -8.67 -17.17
CA ASP A 29 -6.83 -8.60 -18.61
C ASP A 29 -8.28 -8.24 -18.91
N LEU A 30 -9.22 -8.75 -18.11
CA LEU A 30 -10.63 -8.38 -18.16
C LEU A 30 -10.87 -6.98 -17.60
N ALA A 31 -10.18 -6.60 -16.52
CA ALA A 31 -10.30 -5.29 -15.89
C ALA A 31 -9.94 -4.14 -16.86
N ARG A 32 -8.95 -4.34 -17.74
CA ARG A 32 -8.59 -3.38 -18.80
C ARG A 32 -9.71 -3.14 -19.82
N LYS A 33 -10.70 -4.03 -19.89
CA LYS A 33 -11.89 -3.90 -20.76
C LYS A 33 -13.10 -3.32 -20.02
N CYS A 34 -12.98 -3.03 -18.72
CA CYS A 34 -14.04 -2.38 -17.97
C CYS A 34 -14.30 -0.97 -18.52
N ARG A 35 -15.56 -0.54 -18.42
CA ARG A 35 -15.96 0.82 -18.79
C ARG A 35 -15.19 1.90 -18.01
N PHE A 36 -14.86 1.63 -16.76
CA PHE A 36 -14.18 2.55 -15.85
C PHE A 36 -12.80 2.02 -15.47
N HIS A 37 -11.83 2.92 -15.36
CA HIS A 37 -10.45 2.58 -14.99
C HIS A 37 -10.32 2.23 -13.50
N ASP A 38 -11.18 2.79 -12.65
CA ASP A 38 -11.23 2.58 -11.20
C ASP A 38 -12.30 1.54 -10.79
N CYS A 39 -12.65 0.63 -11.71
CA CYS A 39 -13.65 -0.39 -11.48
C CYS A 39 -13.21 -1.35 -10.35
N ALA A 40 -13.97 -1.37 -9.25
CA ALA A 40 -13.81 -2.29 -8.11
C ALA A 40 -14.30 -3.72 -8.43
N HIS A 41 -14.95 -3.88 -9.58
CA HIS A 41 -15.56 -5.10 -10.07
C HIS A 41 -16.66 -5.65 -9.16
N GLU A 42 -17.32 -4.84 -8.34
CA GLU A 42 -18.34 -5.31 -7.38
C GLU A 42 -19.76 -5.30 -7.94
N ALA A 43 -20.19 -4.14 -8.43
CA ALA A 43 -21.55 -3.95 -8.97
C ALA A 43 -21.59 -2.88 -10.08
N GLU A 44 -20.45 -2.52 -10.66
CA GLU A 44 -20.39 -1.42 -11.62
C GLU A 44 -20.98 -1.79 -12.98
N PRO A 45 -21.75 -0.89 -13.61
CA PRO A 45 -22.31 -1.13 -14.92
C PRO A 45 -21.22 -1.15 -15.99
N GLY A 46 -21.22 -2.19 -16.82
CA GLY A 46 -20.19 -2.37 -17.87
C GLY A 46 -18.84 -2.89 -17.34
N CYS A 47 -18.86 -3.58 -16.19
CA CYS A 47 -17.70 -4.31 -15.70
C CYS A 47 -17.49 -5.60 -16.52
N ALA A 48 -16.41 -5.66 -17.29
CA ALA A 48 -16.07 -6.82 -18.10
C ALA A 48 -15.74 -8.06 -17.25
N VAL A 49 -15.23 -7.86 -16.02
CA VAL A 49 -14.95 -8.95 -15.08
C VAL A 49 -16.25 -9.61 -14.60
N LEU A 50 -17.27 -8.82 -14.24
CA LEU A 50 -18.57 -9.35 -13.84
C LEU A 50 -19.28 -10.04 -15.00
N GLY A 51 -19.24 -9.44 -16.19
CA GLY A 51 -19.77 -10.07 -17.41
C GLY A 51 -19.12 -11.43 -17.69
N ALA A 52 -17.80 -11.54 -17.56
CA ALA A 52 -17.10 -12.81 -17.71
C ALA A 52 -17.50 -13.86 -16.65
N VAL A 53 -17.88 -13.43 -15.44
CA VAL A 53 -18.42 -14.35 -14.41
C VAL A 53 -19.82 -14.82 -14.78
N GLU A 54 -20.68 -13.91 -15.24
CA GLU A 54 -22.04 -14.23 -15.68
C GLU A 54 -22.05 -15.18 -16.89
N GLU A 55 -21.10 -15.01 -17.81
CA GLU A 55 -20.89 -15.86 -18.99
C GLU A 55 -20.18 -17.19 -18.65
N GLY A 56 -19.70 -17.37 -17.41
CA GLY A 56 -18.97 -18.55 -16.97
C GLY A 56 -17.52 -18.64 -17.45
N ALA A 57 -17.02 -17.62 -18.15
CA ALA A 57 -15.62 -17.52 -18.58
C ALA A 57 -14.65 -17.30 -17.40
N LEU A 58 -15.13 -16.69 -16.31
CA LEU A 58 -14.38 -16.52 -15.06
C LEU A 58 -15.15 -17.18 -13.90
N PRO A 59 -14.56 -18.13 -13.15
CA PRO A 59 -15.23 -18.70 -11.99
C PRO A 59 -15.45 -17.66 -10.89
N GLU A 60 -16.65 -17.58 -10.31
CA GLU A 60 -16.98 -16.65 -9.22
C GLU A 60 -16.01 -16.77 -8.02
N ARG A 61 -15.61 -18.01 -7.67
CA ARG A 61 -14.62 -18.27 -6.61
C ARG A 61 -13.29 -17.55 -6.86
N ARG A 62 -12.92 -17.36 -8.12
CA ARG A 62 -11.66 -16.76 -8.55
C ARG A 62 -11.70 -15.26 -8.29
N LEU A 63 -12.79 -14.60 -8.71
CA LEU A 63 -13.07 -13.20 -8.38
C LEU A 63 -13.15 -12.97 -6.86
N GLY A 64 -13.81 -13.88 -6.13
CA GLY A 64 -13.86 -13.84 -4.67
C GLY A 64 -12.47 -13.90 -4.01
N SER A 65 -11.59 -14.75 -4.53
CA SER A 65 -10.21 -14.90 -4.05
C SER A 65 -9.37 -13.66 -4.33
N TYR A 66 -9.49 -13.09 -5.54
CA TYR A 66 -8.84 -11.84 -5.94
C TYR A 66 -9.22 -10.68 -5.01
N ARG A 67 -10.52 -10.43 -4.82
CA ARG A 67 -11.02 -9.39 -3.91
C ARG A 67 -10.54 -9.61 -2.47
N LYS A 68 -10.50 -10.87 -2.01
CA LYS A 68 -10.00 -11.20 -0.66
C LYS A 68 -8.53 -10.82 -0.53
N LEU A 69 -7.70 -11.17 -1.51
CA LEU A 69 -6.27 -10.90 -1.49
C LEU A 69 -5.98 -9.39 -1.55
N LEU A 70 -6.68 -8.64 -2.41
CA LEU A 70 -6.56 -7.18 -2.46
C LEU A 70 -6.84 -6.52 -1.11
N ARG A 71 -7.92 -6.93 -0.43
CA ARG A 71 -8.26 -6.41 0.91
C ARG A 71 -7.19 -6.76 1.94
N GLU A 72 -6.62 -7.96 1.88
CA GLU A 72 -5.56 -8.38 2.79
C GLU A 72 -4.28 -7.57 2.55
N ASN A 73 -3.91 -7.39 1.28
CA ASN A 73 -2.77 -6.58 0.89
C ASN A 73 -2.92 -5.12 1.35
N HIS A 74 -4.08 -4.51 1.12
CA HIS A 74 -4.37 -3.15 1.58
C HIS A 74 -4.27 -3.01 3.10
N ARG A 75 -4.71 -4.02 3.87
CA ARG A 75 -4.55 -4.03 5.34
C ARG A 75 -3.08 -4.11 5.77
N ILE A 76 -2.29 -4.94 5.09
CA ILE A 76 -0.84 -5.08 5.36
C ILE A 76 -0.12 -3.77 5.03
N ALA A 77 -0.44 -3.17 3.89
CA ALA A 77 0.07 -1.87 3.46
C ALA A 77 -0.21 -0.77 4.51
N ALA A 78 -1.49 -0.63 4.91
CA ALA A 78 -1.91 0.38 5.89
C ALA A 78 -1.21 0.21 7.26
N LYS A 79 -1.03 -1.04 7.72
CA LYS A 79 -0.28 -1.34 8.96
C LYS A 79 1.20 -0.98 8.84
N THR A 80 1.82 -1.31 7.71
CA THR A 80 3.23 -1.04 7.45
C THR A 80 3.50 0.46 7.44
N ASP A 81 2.66 1.22 6.76
CA ASP A 81 2.71 2.68 6.74
C ASP A 81 2.58 3.30 8.13
N ALA A 82 1.63 2.82 8.94
CA ALA A 82 1.46 3.29 10.31
C ALA A 82 2.71 3.01 11.17
N ARG A 83 3.31 1.83 11.03
CA ARG A 83 4.56 1.46 11.71
C ARG A 83 5.71 2.38 11.30
N LEU A 84 5.93 2.56 10.01
CA LEU A 84 7.00 3.42 9.47
C LEU A 84 6.83 4.88 9.92
N ARG A 85 5.60 5.42 9.93
CA ARG A 85 5.31 6.75 10.44
C ARG A 85 5.66 6.87 11.93
N SER A 86 5.28 5.89 12.75
CA SER A 86 5.61 5.86 14.17
C SER A 86 7.11 5.82 14.42
N GLU A 87 7.85 4.99 13.68
CA GLU A 87 9.32 4.89 13.76
C GLU A 87 10.00 6.20 13.40
N THR A 88 9.59 6.83 12.30
CA THR A 88 10.11 8.14 11.86
C THR A 88 9.89 9.21 12.92
N LEU A 89 8.69 9.27 13.51
CA LEU A 89 8.37 10.22 14.58
C LEU A 89 9.19 9.99 15.85
N ARG A 90 9.43 8.73 16.23
CA ARG A 90 10.27 8.37 17.38
C ARG A 90 11.71 8.80 17.17
N GLU A 91 12.25 8.54 15.98
CA GLU A 91 13.60 8.99 15.62
C GLU A 91 13.71 10.51 15.67
N TRP A 92 12.75 11.24 15.08
CA TRP A 92 12.71 12.69 15.12
C TRP A 92 12.69 13.24 16.55
N LYS A 93 11.86 12.66 17.43
CA LYS A 93 11.79 13.03 18.85
C LYS A 93 13.12 12.77 19.57
N ARG A 94 13.76 11.63 19.32
CA ARG A 94 15.07 11.28 19.91
C ARG A 94 16.14 12.29 19.51
N ARG A 95 16.26 12.57 18.20
CA ARG A 95 17.24 13.55 17.67
C ARG A 95 16.96 14.96 18.20
N GLY A 96 15.68 15.33 18.34
CA GLY A 96 15.28 16.59 18.96
C GLY A 96 15.63 16.68 20.46
N ALA A 97 15.52 15.59 21.21
CA ALA A 97 15.91 15.53 22.62
C ALA A 97 17.43 15.65 22.80
N GLU A 98 18.21 14.92 21.97
CA GLU A 98 19.68 15.03 21.92
C GLU A 98 20.13 16.46 21.59
N GLY A 99 19.49 17.10 20.61
CA GLY A 99 19.75 18.49 20.25
C GLY A 99 19.46 19.47 21.40
N ARG A 100 18.33 19.30 22.11
CA ARG A 100 18.01 20.12 23.29
C ARG A 100 19.02 19.94 24.41
N ALA A 101 19.38 18.69 24.74
CA ALA A 101 20.37 18.40 25.77
C ALA A 101 21.74 19.03 25.45
N ALA A 102 22.18 18.98 24.19
CA ALA A 102 23.43 19.63 23.77
C ALA A 102 23.39 21.17 23.90
N VAL A 103 22.22 21.79 23.67
CA VAL A 103 22.02 23.24 23.85
C VAL A 103 22.01 23.62 25.34
N ASP A 104 21.38 22.83 26.21
CA ASP A 104 21.32 23.07 27.66
C ASP A 104 22.71 22.97 28.30
N VAL A 105 23.54 22.02 27.86
CA VAL A 105 24.95 21.89 28.24
C VAL A 105 25.75 23.12 27.79
N LYS A 106 25.60 23.57 26.53
CA LYS A 106 26.29 24.77 26.02
C LYS A 106 25.86 26.06 26.70
N ARG A 107 24.61 26.15 27.19
CA ARG A 107 24.08 27.31 27.92
C ARG A 107 24.48 27.34 29.41
N GLY A 108 25.27 26.38 29.90
CA GLY A 108 25.83 26.41 31.26
C GLY A 108 24.79 26.28 32.37
N ARG A 109 23.61 25.71 32.09
CA ARG A 109 22.50 25.56 33.06
C ARG A 109 22.60 24.30 33.94
N LEU A 110 23.61 23.46 33.71
CA LEU A 110 24.04 22.38 34.60
C LEU A 110 25.34 22.83 35.29
N ARG A 111 25.20 23.44 36.47
CA ARG A 111 26.22 23.51 37.51
C ARG A 111 25.66 22.84 38.75
#